data_AF-A0A3B8R1I7-F1
#
_entry.id   AF-A0A3B8R1I7-F1
#
_cell.length_a   1.000
_cell.length_b   1.000
_cell.length_c   1.000
_cell.angle_alpha   90.00
_cell.angle_beta   90.00
_cell.angle_gamma   90.00
#
_symmetry.space_group_name_H-M   'P 1'
#
loop_
_entity.id
_entity.type
_entity.pdbx_description
1 polymer ?
#
loop_
_entity_poly.entity_id
_entity_poly.type
_entity_poly.pdbx_seq_one_letter_code
_entity_poly.pdbx_strand_id
1 'polypeptide(L)'
;MAELKWSPWLDFSQLYEYYGLVDDTGGANPSRKILSYLGKTGSPHQDDGFRLRSNLKPSTGNLLNLAAPLHENPCPLNIGDLGCYWLRIEVPNKLELDYIGQSAEKKSGYWGISKRLTEHFRKLCCIPDTSDLSWDDIRGVTPTRRFSEASKKIKKLGVGDITDPRSDFFNKYVKMKLLIVPNTAHAAKTIHRIEGMAMVAYKQKYGMFPHLNERDETLGMDGFLEEI
;
A
#
# COMPACT_ATOMS: atom_id res chain seq x y z
N MET A 1 19.61 18.56 12.87
CA MET A 1 18.99 17.45 12.10
C MET A 1 17.49 17.66 12.13
N ALA A 2 16.78 17.50 11.01
CA ALA A 2 15.33 17.57 11.01
C ALA A 2 14.77 16.46 11.94
N GLU A 3 13.79 16.82 12.76
CA GLU A 3 13.15 15.88 13.69
C GLU A 3 12.38 14.81 12.89
N LEU A 4 12.65 13.53 13.19
CA LEU A 4 11.89 12.42 12.62
C LEU A 4 10.49 12.41 13.23
N LYS A 5 9.49 12.78 12.43
CA LYS A 5 8.10 12.83 12.84
C LYS A 5 7.20 12.11 11.84
N TRP A 6 6.14 11.50 12.36
CA TRP A 6 5.05 11.02 11.54
C TRP A 6 4.36 12.20 10.85
N SER A 7 4.01 12.03 9.59
CA SER A 7 3.13 12.96 8.88
C SER A 7 1.75 13.03 9.55
N PRO A 8 0.95 14.07 9.25
CA PRO A 8 -0.51 13.98 9.39
C PRO A 8 -1.04 12.75 8.63
N TRP A 9 -2.29 12.37 8.90
CA TRP A 9 -2.97 11.43 8.02
C TRP A 9 -3.07 12.04 6.62
N LEU A 10 -2.62 11.29 5.63
CA LEU A 10 -2.67 11.62 4.22
C LEU A 10 -3.72 10.73 3.56
N ASP A 11 -4.59 11.33 2.77
CA ASP A 11 -5.56 10.57 1.98
C ASP A 11 -4.85 9.82 0.86
N PHE A 12 -5.45 8.71 0.41
CA PHE A 12 -4.91 7.96 -0.71
C PHE A 12 -4.64 8.84 -1.93
N SER A 13 -5.57 9.73 -2.28
CA SER A 13 -5.47 10.65 -3.44
C SER A 13 -4.31 11.65 -3.35
N GLN A 14 -3.75 11.90 -2.16
CA GLN A 14 -2.56 12.73 -2.02
C GLN A 14 -1.29 11.99 -2.49
N LEU A 15 -1.27 10.66 -2.37
CA LEU A 15 -0.11 9.83 -2.66
C LEU A 15 -0.24 9.03 -3.95
N TYR A 16 -1.40 8.45 -4.21
CA TYR A 16 -1.64 7.46 -5.25
C TYR A 16 -2.88 7.76 -6.08
N GLU A 17 -2.89 7.18 -7.27
CA GLU A 17 -4.07 7.02 -8.11
C GLU A 17 -4.26 5.53 -8.39
N TYR A 18 -5.51 5.11 -8.57
CA TYR A 18 -5.84 3.72 -8.89
C TYR A 18 -6.55 3.63 -10.23
N TYR A 19 -5.94 2.92 -11.17
CA TYR A 19 -6.41 2.79 -12.56
C TYR A 19 -6.98 1.40 -12.89
N GLY A 20 -6.91 0.47 -11.94
CA GLY A 20 -7.38 -0.89 -12.11
C GLY A 20 -6.30 -1.79 -12.73
N LEU A 21 -6.61 -3.08 -12.86
CA LEU A 21 -5.63 -4.09 -13.26
C LEU A 21 -5.17 -3.93 -14.72
N VAL A 22 -6.06 -3.54 -15.62
CA VAL A 22 -5.85 -3.59 -17.07
C VAL A 22 -5.52 -2.21 -17.63
N ASP A 23 -4.37 -2.13 -18.28
CA ASP A 23 -3.93 -1.01 -19.12
C ASP A 23 -4.50 -1.16 -20.53
N ASP A 24 -5.55 -0.41 -20.81
CA ASP A 24 -6.21 -0.32 -22.11
C ASP A 24 -5.75 0.89 -22.94
N THR A 25 -4.71 1.63 -22.52
CA THR A 25 -4.28 2.86 -23.20
C THR A 25 -3.32 2.63 -24.36
N GLY A 26 -2.98 1.37 -24.68
CA GLY A 26 -2.05 1.02 -25.77
C GLY A 26 -0.60 1.43 -25.51
N GLY A 27 -0.23 1.71 -24.25
CA GLY A 27 1.13 2.07 -23.86
C GLY A 27 2.12 0.92 -24.06
N ALA A 28 3.40 1.26 -24.23
CA ALA A 28 4.47 0.26 -24.34
C ALA A 28 4.61 -0.52 -23.01
N ASN A 29 4.03 -1.71 -22.94
CA ASN A 29 4.16 -2.60 -21.80
C ASN A 29 5.20 -3.70 -22.10
N PRO A 30 6.21 -3.91 -21.25
CA PRO A 30 7.16 -5.01 -21.43
C PRO A 30 6.52 -6.40 -21.23
N SER A 31 5.35 -6.50 -20.61
CA SER A 31 4.59 -7.74 -20.51
C SER A 31 3.90 -8.07 -21.84
N ARG A 32 4.09 -9.29 -22.34
CA ARG A 32 3.34 -9.82 -23.50
C ARG A 32 1.95 -10.35 -23.15
N LYS A 33 1.55 -10.23 -21.88
CA LYS A 33 0.30 -10.80 -21.38
C LYS A 33 -0.87 -9.86 -21.64
N ILE A 34 -1.95 -10.41 -22.17
CA ILE A 34 -3.24 -9.72 -22.32
C ILE A 34 -4.24 -10.36 -21.36
N LEU A 35 -4.95 -9.53 -20.60
CA LEU A 35 -5.96 -9.92 -19.62
C LEU A 35 -7.26 -9.21 -19.95
N SER A 36 -8.39 -9.85 -19.63
CA SER A 36 -9.71 -9.21 -19.64
C SER A 36 -10.25 -9.15 -18.22
N TYR A 37 -10.55 -7.94 -17.73
CA TYR A 37 -11.03 -7.73 -16.37
C TYR A 37 -11.93 -6.48 -16.30
N LEU A 38 -13.08 -6.58 -15.62
CA LEU A 38 -14.07 -5.50 -15.47
C LEU A 38 -14.46 -4.82 -16.81
N GLY A 39 -14.54 -5.60 -17.89
CA GLY A 39 -14.92 -5.13 -19.23
C GLY A 39 -13.80 -4.42 -20.01
N LYS A 40 -12.57 -4.37 -19.47
CA LYS A 40 -11.38 -3.91 -20.18
C LYS A 40 -10.53 -5.09 -20.65
N THR A 41 -9.88 -4.93 -21.80
CA THR A 41 -8.93 -5.91 -22.33
C THR A 41 -7.63 -5.22 -22.73
N GLY A 42 -6.51 -5.72 -22.22
CA GLY A 42 -5.20 -5.09 -22.41
C GLY A 42 -4.12 -5.72 -21.57
N SER A 43 -2.95 -5.08 -21.51
CA SER A 43 -1.83 -5.56 -20.72
C SER A 43 -2.02 -5.21 -19.24
N PRO A 44 -1.45 -5.96 -18.28
CA PRO A 44 -1.55 -5.60 -16.87
C PRO A 44 -0.78 -4.31 -16.56
N HIS A 45 -1.39 -3.39 -15.83
CA HIS A 45 -0.69 -2.21 -15.30
C HIS A 45 0.47 -2.62 -14.38
N GLN A 46 1.51 -1.80 -14.34
CA GLN A 46 2.52 -1.81 -13.29
C GLN A 46 1.83 -1.63 -11.93
N ASP A 47 2.25 -2.43 -10.96
CA ASP A 47 1.71 -2.40 -9.59
C ASP A 47 0.17 -2.49 -9.59
N ASP A 48 -0.40 -3.23 -10.55
CA ASP A 48 -1.82 -3.48 -10.77
C ASP A 48 -2.68 -2.20 -10.83
N GLY A 49 -2.10 -1.12 -11.33
CA GLY A 49 -2.79 0.17 -11.53
C GLY A 49 -2.63 1.14 -10.38
N PHE A 50 -1.92 0.77 -9.31
CA PHE A 50 -1.56 1.69 -8.23
C PHE A 50 -0.38 2.56 -8.65
N ARG A 51 -0.66 3.79 -9.08
CA ARG A 51 0.34 4.76 -9.51
C ARG A 51 0.67 5.72 -8.38
N LEU A 52 1.93 5.72 -7.92
CA LEU A 52 2.44 6.81 -7.08
C LEU A 52 2.42 8.12 -7.89
N ARG A 53 1.79 9.18 -7.37
CA ARG A 53 1.61 10.45 -8.11
C ARG A 53 2.92 11.15 -8.45
N SER A 54 3.93 11.06 -7.58
CA SER A 54 5.27 11.58 -7.85
C SER A 54 6.06 10.75 -8.87
N ASN A 55 5.57 9.58 -9.28
CA ASN A 55 6.14 8.83 -10.40
C ASN A 55 5.66 9.39 -11.74
N LEU A 56 6.40 10.35 -12.27
CA LEU A 56 6.07 11.01 -13.53
C LEU A 56 6.35 10.15 -14.77
N LYS A 57 7.11 9.07 -14.64
CA LYS A 57 7.46 8.17 -15.75
C LYS A 57 7.14 6.72 -15.38
N PRO A 58 5.86 6.36 -15.14
CA PRO A 58 5.50 4.98 -14.86
C PRO A 58 5.76 4.11 -16.09
N SER A 59 6.04 2.83 -15.89
CA SER A 59 6.31 1.91 -17.01
C SER A 59 5.05 1.55 -17.81
N THR A 60 3.86 1.75 -17.24
CA THR A 60 2.54 1.52 -17.86
C THR A 60 1.63 2.71 -17.55
N GLY A 61 0.64 2.99 -18.39
CA GLY A 61 -0.23 4.15 -18.19
C GLY A 61 0.52 5.49 -18.22
N ASN A 62 1.68 5.57 -18.89
CA ASN A 62 2.45 6.81 -19.05
C ASN A 62 1.72 7.87 -19.90
N LEU A 63 0.67 7.46 -20.62
CA LEU A 63 -0.25 8.34 -21.34
C LEU A 63 -1.38 8.87 -20.46
N LEU A 64 -1.55 8.34 -19.25
CA LEU A 64 -2.55 8.82 -18.30
C LEU A 64 -2.04 10.09 -17.64
N ASN A 65 -2.84 11.16 -17.70
CA ASN A 65 -2.60 12.36 -16.93
C ASN A 65 -2.96 12.13 -15.46
N LEU A 66 -2.26 12.81 -14.55
CA LEU A 66 -2.66 12.83 -13.14
C LEU A 66 -4.06 13.48 -13.04
N ALA A 67 -4.89 12.96 -12.15
CA ALA A 67 -6.23 13.51 -11.88
C ALA A 67 -6.13 14.94 -11.32
N ALA A 68 -5.09 15.21 -10.52
CA ALA A 68 -4.73 16.54 -10.05
C ALA A 68 -3.21 16.77 -10.26
N PRO A 69 -2.80 17.92 -10.84
CA PRO A 69 -1.39 18.26 -10.96
C PRO A 69 -0.65 18.30 -9.62
N LEU A 70 0.66 17.99 -9.64
CA LEU A 70 1.49 17.99 -8.41
C LEU A 70 1.66 19.39 -7.79
N HIS A 71 1.49 20.46 -8.55
CA HIS A 71 1.58 21.82 -8.02
C HIS A 71 0.31 22.24 -7.26
N GLU A 72 -0.85 21.68 -7.60
CA GLU A 72 -2.12 21.91 -6.89
C GLU A 72 -2.26 20.97 -5.69
N ASN A 73 -1.91 19.70 -5.86
CA ASN A 73 -1.93 18.70 -4.81
C ASN A 73 -0.57 17.99 -4.72
N PRO A 74 0.37 18.49 -3.90
CA PRO A 74 1.71 17.89 -3.76
C PRO A 74 1.67 16.45 -3.25
N CYS A 75 2.55 15.60 -3.79
CA CYS A 75 2.75 14.22 -3.31
C CYS A 75 4.00 14.17 -2.41
N PRO A 76 3.85 14.04 -1.08
CA PRO A 76 4.98 14.06 -0.15
C PRO A 76 5.82 12.78 -0.13
N LEU A 77 5.44 11.75 -0.91
CA LEU A 77 6.17 10.49 -1.05
C LEU A 77 6.83 10.40 -2.42
N ASN A 78 8.11 10.07 -2.47
CA ASN A 78 8.87 9.78 -3.69
C ASN A 78 9.23 8.29 -3.80
N ILE A 79 9.56 7.88 -5.03
CA ILE A 79 10.15 6.56 -5.26
C ILE A 79 11.48 6.47 -4.50
N GLY A 80 11.66 5.39 -3.73
CA GLY A 80 12.88 5.15 -2.97
C GLY A 80 12.95 5.88 -1.63
N ASP A 81 11.92 6.64 -1.23
CA ASP A 81 11.85 7.15 0.13
C ASP A 81 11.86 5.99 1.11
N LEU A 82 12.80 6.07 2.06
CA LEU A 82 13.01 5.09 3.11
C LEU A 82 12.27 5.51 4.37
N GLY A 83 11.83 4.56 5.18
CA GLY A 83 11.13 4.89 6.41
C GLY A 83 10.10 3.86 6.83
N CYS A 84 9.18 4.32 7.67
CA CYS A 84 8.01 3.56 8.08
C CYS A 84 6.73 4.20 7.54
N TYR A 85 5.69 3.39 7.40
CA TYR A 85 4.36 3.85 7.07
C TYR A 85 3.33 3.19 7.98
N TRP A 86 2.23 3.91 8.18
CA TRP A 86 1.04 3.40 8.85
C TRP A 86 -0.12 3.51 7.87
N LEU A 87 -0.59 2.37 7.38
CA LEU A 87 -1.76 2.25 6.52
C LEU A 87 -3.00 2.00 7.39
N ARG A 88 -4.07 2.75 7.12
CA ARG A 88 -5.38 2.56 7.75
C ARG A 88 -6.46 2.42 6.69
N ILE A 89 -7.33 1.44 6.91
CA ILE A 89 -8.59 1.25 6.19
C ILE A 89 -9.70 1.55 7.19
N GLU A 90 -10.48 2.59 6.96
CA GLU A 90 -11.53 3.04 7.88
C GLU A 90 -12.84 3.22 7.14
N VAL A 91 -13.80 2.34 7.42
CA VAL A 91 -15.20 2.51 7.03
C VAL A 91 -15.94 3.04 8.26
N PRO A 92 -16.48 4.27 8.22
CA PRO A 92 -17.07 4.92 9.39
C PRO A 92 -18.07 4.03 10.13
N ASN A 93 -17.87 3.90 11.45
CA ASN A 93 -18.70 3.11 12.37
C ASN A 93 -18.84 1.61 12.04
N LYS A 94 -18.03 1.07 11.13
CA LYS A 94 -18.16 -0.32 10.65
C LYS A 94 -16.86 -1.11 10.70
N LEU A 95 -15.73 -0.47 10.38
CA LEU A 95 -14.46 -1.16 10.25
C LEU A 95 -13.30 -0.19 10.42
N GLU A 96 -12.34 -0.56 11.25
CA GLU A 96 -11.01 0.08 11.32
C GLU A 96 -9.96 -1.01 11.28
N LEU A 97 -9.10 -0.98 10.27
CA LEU A 97 -7.99 -1.91 10.11
C LEU A 97 -6.71 -1.12 9.90
N ASP A 98 -5.66 -1.53 10.59
CA ASP A 98 -4.36 -0.86 10.56
C ASP A 98 -3.25 -1.83 10.18
N TYR A 99 -2.24 -1.31 9.49
CA TYR A 99 -0.96 -1.94 9.24
C TYR A 99 0.15 -0.93 9.53
N ILE A 100 1.18 -1.33 10.25
CA ILE A 100 2.42 -0.54 10.38
C ILE A 100 3.56 -1.37 9.79
N GLY A 101 4.40 -0.75 8.97
CA GLY A 101 5.65 -1.42 8.59
C GLY A 101 6.67 -0.52 7.94
N GLN A 102 7.82 -1.13 7.64
CA GLN A 102 8.96 -0.48 7.02
C GLN A 102 9.03 -0.57 5.50
N SER A 103 9.77 0.36 4.90
CA SER A 103 10.13 0.41 3.48
C SER A 103 10.86 -0.85 2.97
N ALA A 104 10.69 -1.20 1.69
CA ALA A 104 11.42 -2.31 1.06
C ALA A 104 12.91 -1.99 0.84
N GLU A 105 13.77 -2.99 1.06
CA GLU A 105 15.21 -2.93 0.74
C GLU A 105 15.46 -2.85 -0.77
N LYS A 106 16.57 -2.20 -1.14
CA LYS A 106 17.00 -2.06 -2.54
C LYS A 106 17.72 -3.32 -3.02
N LYS A 107 16.99 -4.40 -3.35
CA LYS A 107 17.56 -5.64 -3.91
C LYS A 107 17.63 -5.65 -5.45
N SER A 108 16.72 -4.97 -6.13
CA SER A 108 16.78 -4.54 -7.54
C SER A 108 15.43 -3.90 -7.94
N GLY A 109 15.41 -2.87 -8.78
CA GLY A 109 14.14 -2.23 -9.24
C GLY A 109 13.51 -1.23 -8.26
N TYR A 110 12.17 -1.19 -8.21
CA TYR A 110 11.35 -0.29 -7.37
C TYR A 110 11.47 -0.67 -5.88
N TRP A 111 11.79 0.27 -5.00
CA TRP A 111 12.14 0.07 -3.59
C TRP A 111 11.58 1.21 -2.72
N GLY A 112 11.74 1.13 -1.39
CA GLY A 112 11.25 2.16 -0.47
C GLY A 112 9.84 1.90 0.05
N ILE A 113 9.25 2.90 0.70
CA ILE A 113 7.88 2.85 1.25
C ILE A 113 6.87 2.57 0.15
N SER A 114 7.04 3.23 -1.00
CA SER A 114 6.03 3.16 -2.07
C SER A 114 5.84 1.75 -2.62
N LYS A 115 6.92 0.95 -2.68
CA LYS A 115 6.88 -0.46 -3.09
C LYS A 115 6.01 -1.30 -2.15
N ARG A 116 6.14 -1.08 -0.85
CA ARG A 116 5.40 -1.85 0.16
C ARG A 116 3.94 -1.45 0.23
N LEU A 117 3.65 -0.15 0.10
CA LEU A 117 2.28 0.32 0.03
C LEU A 117 1.53 -0.29 -1.17
N THR A 118 2.13 -0.29 -2.37
CA THR A 118 1.48 -0.95 -3.52
C THR A 118 1.31 -2.44 -3.32
N GLU A 119 2.28 -3.15 -2.73
CA GLU A 119 2.09 -4.56 -2.34
C GLU A 119 0.88 -4.74 -1.41
N HIS A 120 0.70 -3.89 -0.40
CA HIS A 120 -0.44 -3.98 0.50
C HIS A 120 -1.78 -3.67 -0.18
N PHE A 121 -1.84 -2.65 -1.04
CA PHE A 121 -3.05 -2.35 -1.80
C PHE A 121 -3.44 -3.53 -2.70
N ARG A 122 -2.45 -4.15 -3.36
CA ARG A 122 -2.65 -5.34 -4.20
C ARG A 122 -3.15 -6.54 -3.39
N LYS A 123 -2.57 -6.79 -2.21
CA LYS A 123 -3.07 -7.82 -1.27
C LYS A 123 -4.51 -7.55 -0.86
N LEU A 124 -4.87 -6.29 -0.65
CA LEU A 124 -6.21 -5.88 -0.26
C LEU A 124 -7.23 -6.04 -1.39
N CYS A 125 -6.84 -5.83 -2.65
CA CYS A 125 -7.70 -6.11 -3.79
C CYS A 125 -8.12 -7.59 -3.82
N CYS A 126 -7.24 -8.50 -3.36
CA CYS A 126 -7.53 -9.93 -3.24
C CYS A 126 -8.25 -10.49 -4.50
N ILE A 127 -7.75 -10.10 -5.68
CA ILE A 127 -8.29 -10.47 -7.01
C ILE A 127 -8.39 -11.99 -7.11
N PRO A 128 -9.56 -12.61 -7.32
CA PRO A 128 -9.67 -14.06 -7.33
C PRO A 128 -9.03 -14.69 -8.57
N ASP A 129 -8.51 -15.91 -8.43
CA ASP A 129 -8.19 -16.76 -9.57
C ASP A 129 -9.49 -17.10 -10.32
N THR A 130 -9.54 -16.82 -11.62
CA THR A 130 -10.58 -17.27 -12.55
C THR A 130 -9.93 -18.12 -13.65
N SER A 131 -10.74 -18.79 -14.49
CA SER A 131 -10.22 -19.58 -15.62
C SER A 131 -9.35 -18.78 -16.59
N ASP A 132 -9.54 -17.45 -16.62
CA ASP A 132 -8.91 -16.53 -17.56
C ASP A 132 -7.84 -15.65 -16.87
N LEU A 133 -7.64 -15.81 -15.56
CA LEU A 133 -6.83 -14.92 -14.73
C LEU A 133 -6.37 -15.61 -13.44
N SER A 134 -5.12 -16.03 -13.31
CA SER A 134 -4.55 -16.47 -12.03
C SER A 134 -3.70 -15.40 -11.33
N TRP A 135 -3.44 -15.54 -10.04
CA TRP A 135 -2.50 -14.70 -9.29
C TRP A 135 -1.07 -14.82 -9.79
N ASP A 136 -0.69 -16.00 -10.24
CA ASP A 136 0.60 -16.22 -10.91
C ASP A 136 0.69 -15.39 -12.20
N ASP A 137 -0.47 -15.06 -12.78
CA ASP A 137 -0.57 -14.19 -13.94
C ASP A 137 -0.39 -12.70 -13.62
N ILE A 138 -0.58 -12.31 -12.35
CA ILE A 138 -0.57 -10.94 -11.84
C ILE A 138 0.59 -10.77 -10.86
N ARG A 139 1.79 -10.45 -11.38
CA ARG A 139 3.02 -10.08 -10.64
C ARG A 139 3.05 -10.41 -9.12
N GLY A 140 3.07 -11.69 -8.75
CA GLY A 140 3.76 -12.24 -7.57
C GLY A 140 3.46 -11.65 -6.18
N VAL A 141 2.25 -11.15 -5.89
CA VAL A 141 1.89 -10.70 -4.53
C VAL A 141 0.67 -11.48 -4.03
N THR A 142 0.94 -12.57 -3.33
CA THR A 142 -0.11 -13.36 -2.65
C THR A 142 -0.65 -12.60 -1.43
N PRO A 143 -1.98 -12.51 -1.27
CA PRO A 143 -2.59 -11.98 -0.05
C PRO A 143 -2.20 -12.81 1.18
N THR A 144 -1.86 -12.12 2.25
CA THR A 144 -1.71 -12.75 3.58
C THR A 144 -3.07 -13.19 4.12
N ARG A 145 -3.11 -14.01 5.18
CA ARG A 145 -4.38 -14.42 5.81
C ARG A 145 -5.16 -13.21 6.28
N ARG A 146 -4.47 -12.24 6.91
CA ARG A 146 -5.09 -11.01 7.43
C ARG A 146 -5.65 -10.12 6.33
N PHE A 147 -4.93 -9.94 5.23
CA PHE A 147 -5.44 -9.16 4.09
C PHE A 147 -6.62 -9.88 3.41
N SER A 148 -6.56 -11.21 3.27
CA SER A 148 -7.67 -12.01 2.73
C SER A 148 -8.93 -11.88 3.59
N GLU A 149 -8.80 -11.92 4.92
CA GLU A 149 -9.90 -11.69 5.86
C GLU A 149 -10.45 -10.26 5.77
N ALA A 150 -9.57 -9.27 5.63
CA ALA A 150 -9.94 -7.87 5.45
C ALA A 150 -10.77 -7.67 4.17
N SER A 151 -10.30 -8.16 3.02
CA SER A 151 -11.03 -8.07 1.75
C SER A 151 -12.40 -8.73 1.83
N LYS A 152 -12.50 -9.91 2.46
CA LYS A 152 -13.78 -10.58 2.69
C LYS A 152 -14.72 -9.75 3.57
N LYS A 153 -14.21 -9.14 4.65
CA LYS A 153 -15.01 -8.26 5.52
C LYS A 153 -15.51 -7.03 4.76
N ILE A 154 -14.64 -6.35 4.03
CA ILE A 154 -14.99 -5.16 3.25
C ILE A 154 -16.03 -5.49 2.17
N LYS A 155 -15.86 -6.60 1.45
CA LYS A 155 -16.86 -7.07 0.47
C LYS A 155 -18.23 -7.28 1.10
N LYS A 156 -18.29 -7.87 2.30
CA LYS A 156 -19.56 -8.05 3.05
C LYS A 156 -20.20 -6.74 3.50
N LEU A 157 -19.43 -5.68 3.71
CA LEU A 157 -19.95 -4.36 4.08
C LEU A 157 -20.64 -3.63 2.91
N GLY A 158 -20.44 -4.10 1.66
CA GLY A 158 -21.10 -3.54 0.48
C GLY A 158 -20.63 -2.12 0.14
N VAL A 159 -19.39 -1.76 0.49
CA VAL A 159 -18.84 -0.39 0.32
C VAL A 159 -18.16 -0.16 -1.04
N GLY A 160 -18.55 -0.94 -2.05
CA GLY A 160 -17.97 -0.94 -3.39
C GLY A 160 -17.00 -2.11 -3.64
N ASP A 161 -16.69 -2.34 -4.91
CA ASP A 161 -15.70 -3.33 -5.33
C ASP A 161 -14.29 -2.72 -5.26
N ILE A 162 -13.46 -3.22 -4.35
CA ILE A 162 -12.10 -2.71 -4.10
C ILE A 162 -11.24 -2.79 -5.36
N THR A 163 -11.49 -3.76 -6.24
CA THR A 163 -10.72 -3.97 -7.46
C THR A 163 -11.15 -3.07 -8.62
N ASP A 164 -12.28 -2.36 -8.47
CA ASP A 164 -12.83 -1.46 -9.48
C ASP A 164 -12.53 0.00 -9.09
N PRO A 165 -11.70 0.73 -9.85
CA PRO A 165 -11.46 2.17 -9.64
C PRO A 165 -12.73 3.01 -9.53
N ARG A 166 -13.81 2.61 -10.22
CA ARG A 166 -15.09 3.33 -10.21
C ARG A 166 -15.80 3.29 -8.85
N SER A 167 -15.45 2.33 -7.98
CA SER A 167 -15.98 2.28 -6.62
C SER A 167 -15.48 3.44 -5.76
N ASP A 168 -14.33 4.02 -6.12
CA ASP A 168 -13.63 5.05 -5.38
C ASP A 168 -13.27 4.60 -3.94
N PHE A 169 -13.15 3.29 -3.71
CA PHE A 169 -12.93 2.70 -2.39
C PHE A 169 -11.67 3.26 -1.72
N PHE A 170 -10.55 3.31 -2.44
CA PHE A 170 -9.27 3.75 -1.88
C PHE A 170 -9.29 5.21 -1.46
N ASN A 171 -9.86 6.10 -2.28
CA ASN A 171 -9.96 7.52 -1.93
C ASN A 171 -10.88 7.76 -0.74
N LYS A 172 -11.94 6.97 -0.57
CA LYS A 172 -12.92 7.13 0.51
C LYS A 172 -12.46 6.58 1.86
N TYR A 173 -11.73 5.46 1.85
CA TYR A 173 -11.54 4.65 3.06
C TYR A 173 -10.08 4.35 3.39
N VAL A 174 -9.12 4.72 2.54
CA VAL A 174 -7.71 4.40 2.75
C VAL A 174 -6.91 5.67 3.02
N LYS A 175 -6.17 5.67 4.12
CA LYS A 175 -5.28 6.76 4.52
C LYS A 175 -3.96 6.24 5.07
N MET A 176 -2.95 7.09 5.00
CA MET A 176 -1.57 6.73 5.35
C MET A 176 -0.91 7.78 6.24
N LYS A 177 -0.04 7.35 7.15
CA LYS A 177 1.03 8.19 7.69
C LYS A 177 2.38 7.72 7.18
N LEU A 178 3.29 8.66 7.03
CA LEU A 178 4.66 8.43 6.60
C LEU A 178 5.62 8.94 7.65
N LEU A 179 6.68 8.19 7.91
CA LEU A 179 7.85 8.66 8.64
C LEU A 179 9.06 8.40 7.74
N ILE A 180 9.50 9.45 7.04
CA ILE A 180 10.61 9.37 6.08
C ILE A 180 11.94 9.52 6.82
N VAL A 181 12.85 8.58 6.58
CA VAL A 181 14.18 8.52 7.18
C VAL A 181 15.22 8.88 6.10
N PRO A 182 16.14 9.81 6.37
CA PRO A 182 17.22 10.14 5.43
C PRO A 182 18.05 8.91 5.05
N ASN A 183 18.38 8.80 3.77
CA ASN A 183 19.20 7.70 3.27
C ASN A 183 20.66 7.88 3.74
N THR A 184 21.00 7.18 4.82
CA THR A 184 22.32 7.16 5.46
C THR A 184 22.78 5.72 5.65
N ALA A 185 24.06 5.51 5.98
CA ALA A 185 24.61 4.17 6.26
C ALA A 185 23.87 3.43 7.40
N HIS A 186 23.16 4.14 8.27
CA HIS A 186 22.40 3.56 9.39
C HIS A 186 20.89 3.52 9.16
N ALA A 187 20.40 3.94 7.99
CA ALA A 187 18.97 4.06 7.71
C ALA A 187 18.22 2.76 8.00
N ALA A 188 18.68 1.62 7.49
CA ALA A 188 18.02 0.32 7.70
C ALA A 188 17.86 -0.02 9.20
N LYS A 189 18.92 0.15 10.00
CA LYS A 189 18.89 -0.10 11.44
C LYS A 189 17.95 0.87 12.17
N THR A 190 17.96 2.15 11.77
CA THR A 190 17.07 3.17 12.31
C THR A 190 15.62 2.85 12.01
N ILE A 191 15.31 2.47 10.77
CA ILE A 191 13.95 2.12 10.32
C ILE A 191 13.42 0.92 11.08
N HIS A 192 14.20 -0.16 11.20
CA HIS A 192 13.79 -1.36 11.94
C HIS A 192 13.46 -1.06 13.42
N ARG A 193 14.25 -0.19 14.07
CA ARG A 193 13.96 0.27 15.44
C ARG A 193 12.69 1.09 15.52
N ILE A 194 12.48 2.01 14.58
CA ILE A 194 11.27 2.85 14.52
C ILE A 194 10.03 1.98 14.32
N GLU A 195 10.07 0.99 13.43
CA GLU A 195 8.98 0.04 13.20
C GLU A 195 8.59 -0.69 14.49
N GLY A 196 9.58 -1.27 15.19
CA GLY A 196 9.35 -1.94 16.47
C GLY A 196 8.74 -1.02 17.53
N MET A 197 9.30 0.20 17.69
CA MET A 197 8.77 1.18 18.63
C MET A 197 7.35 1.65 18.26
N ALA A 198 7.04 1.79 16.98
CA ALA A 198 5.72 2.18 16.50
C ALA A 198 4.68 1.08 16.78
N MET A 199 5.05 -0.18 16.58
CA MET A 199 4.21 -1.35 16.89
C MET A 199 3.90 -1.44 18.39
N VAL A 200 4.90 -1.19 19.25
CA VAL A 200 4.72 -1.14 20.72
C VAL A 200 3.81 0.00 21.13
N ALA A 201 4.06 1.21 20.63
CA ALA A 201 3.22 2.37 20.93
C ALA A 201 1.77 2.15 20.47
N TYR A 202 1.57 1.48 19.33
CA TYR A 202 0.26 1.06 18.88
C TYR A 202 -0.39 0.06 19.86
N LYS A 203 0.31 -1.00 20.28
CA LYS A 203 -0.20 -1.99 21.27
C LYS A 203 -0.58 -1.30 22.58
N GLN A 204 0.25 -0.41 23.11
CA GLN A 204 -0.03 0.34 24.33
C GLN A 204 -1.29 1.20 24.20
N LYS A 205 -1.48 1.85 23.04
CA LYS A 205 -2.63 2.73 22.81
C LYS A 205 -3.94 1.97 22.55
N TYR A 206 -3.90 0.86 21.82
CA TYR A 206 -5.09 0.16 21.32
C TYR A 206 -5.32 -1.22 21.97
N GLY A 207 -4.42 -1.66 22.86
CA GLY A 207 -4.49 -2.97 23.53
C GLY A 207 -4.17 -4.16 22.64
N MET A 208 -3.85 -3.95 21.36
CA MET A 208 -3.61 -5.01 20.38
C MET A 208 -2.66 -4.55 19.27
N PHE A 209 -2.10 -5.49 18.52
CA PHE A 209 -1.34 -5.17 17.30
C PHE A 209 -2.24 -4.70 16.15
N PRO A 210 -1.68 -3.95 15.18
CA PRO A 210 -2.42 -3.58 13.98
C PRO A 210 -2.94 -4.84 13.27
N HIS A 211 -4.23 -4.83 12.95
CA HIS A 211 -4.99 -5.99 12.48
C HIS A 211 -4.40 -6.70 11.25
N LEU A 212 -3.74 -5.93 10.38
CA LEU A 212 -3.22 -6.41 9.10
C LEU A 212 -1.80 -6.97 9.21
N ASN A 213 -1.08 -6.72 10.32
CA ASN A 213 0.21 -7.34 10.58
C ASN A 213 0.00 -8.83 10.91
N GLU A 214 0.73 -9.73 10.23
CA GLU A 214 0.61 -11.18 10.48
C GLU A 214 1.42 -11.66 11.68
N ARG A 215 2.55 -11.01 11.95
CA ARG A 215 3.50 -11.39 12.99
C ARG A 215 3.42 -10.39 14.13
N ASP A 216 3.42 -10.91 15.36
CA ASP A 216 3.82 -10.13 16.52
C ASP A 216 5.35 -10.02 16.49
N GLU A 217 5.85 -8.89 15.98
CA GLU A 217 7.29 -8.63 15.93
C GLU A 217 7.87 -8.19 17.29
N THR A 218 7.03 -8.18 18.35
CA THR A 218 7.42 -7.78 19.71
C THR A 218 7.50 -8.96 20.67
N LEU A 219 7.53 -10.22 20.21
CA LEU A 219 7.69 -11.41 21.07
C LEU A 219 8.84 -11.30 22.10
N GLY A 220 9.85 -10.46 21.83
CA GLY A 220 10.93 -10.15 22.79
C GLY A 220 10.57 -9.15 23.91
N MET A 221 9.34 -8.63 23.95
CA MET A 221 8.85 -7.61 24.87
C MET A 221 7.75 -8.08 25.83
N ASP A 222 7.28 -9.33 25.69
CA ASP A 222 6.21 -9.85 26.54
C ASP A 222 6.58 -9.81 28.05
N GLY A 223 7.87 -9.84 28.40
CA GLY A 223 8.33 -9.64 29.79
C GLY A 223 8.62 -8.18 30.20
N PHE A 224 8.70 -7.24 29.27
CA PHE A 224 9.01 -5.82 29.57
C PHE A 224 7.76 -4.98 29.83
N LEU A 225 6.61 -5.40 29.30
CA LEU A 225 5.34 -4.67 29.42
C LEU A 225 4.48 -5.17 30.60
N GLU A 226 4.80 -6.33 31.19
CA GLU A 226 4.11 -6.85 32.39
C GLU A 226 4.67 -6.26 33.71
N GLU A 227 5.84 -5.61 33.67
CA GLU A 227 6.51 -5.03 34.85
C GLU A 227 6.37 -3.49 34.97
N ILE A 228 5.54 -2.84 34.13
CA ILE A 228 5.23 -1.40 34.18
C ILE A 228 3.73 -1.21 34.37
#